data_AF-A0A9Q9MJ65-F1
#
_entry.id   AF-A0A9Q9MJ65-F1
#
_cell.length_a   1.000
_cell.length_b   1.000
_cell.length_c   1.000
_cell.angle_alpha   90.00
_cell.angle_beta   90.00
_cell.angle_gamma   90.00
#
_symmetry.space_group_name_H-M   'P 1'
#
loop_
_entity.id
_entity.type
_entity.pdbx_description
1 polymer ?
#
loop_
_entity_poly.entity_id
_entity_poly.type
_entity_poly.pdbx_seq_one_letter_code
_entity_poly.pdbx_strand_id
1 'polypeptide(L)'
;MRRRLLAVATAMVTAALLLTSAPAQAATPDRWGFAYVKDPTVTVWNTLPTTYQWGSWKTFAPAAWADGIKVATGRYLVRFPQIGVASARGIPHVTAVAADGRFCEAVRWNISGVDEVVDVQCFKPGGVPADTPFTVLWTLSSGVVPAANAYASVQVTSPGAIVQQYNSTGGPVTVAPSSPGYYTVRFTGVGGAGVQAGDIQVTAVQPNAQARRCKVARWVWSGTDVTALVACYNPLTGALMDSEFVASFHRQRAVTANVPAYFGYVANAFTGQTNFNSVYGFGANSIGGMMIKYPDLHQKETHSQVTAYGDTSNYCGLEQLWSDVGGTALVTIACFTNAGAPVADRYLSTFTSRI
;
A
#
# COMPACT_ATOMS: atom_id res chain seq x y z
N MET A 1 -60.88 -35.78 -63.78
CA MET A 1 -60.82 -34.30 -63.69
C MET A 1 -59.74 -33.91 -62.69
N ARG A 2 -58.79 -33.09 -63.11
CA ARG A 2 -57.49 -32.81 -62.45
C ARG A 2 -57.65 -32.03 -61.13
N ARG A 3 -57.04 -32.52 -60.05
CA ARG A 3 -56.64 -31.71 -58.88
C ARG A 3 -55.12 -31.57 -58.90
N ARG A 4 -54.64 -30.32 -58.95
CA ARG A 4 -53.22 -29.95 -58.78
C ARG A 4 -53.01 -29.55 -57.32
N LEU A 5 -52.00 -30.11 -56.66
CA LEU A 5 -51.44 -29.61 -55.40
C LEU A 5 -49.94 -29.41 -55.63
N LEU A 6 -49.48 -28.18 -55.44
CA LEU A 6 -48.07 -27.81 -55.46
C LEU A 6 -47.41 -28.23 -54.14
N ALA A 7 -46.23 -28.83 -54.21
CA ALA A 7 -45.32 -28.96 -53.08
C ALA A 7 -44.16 -27.97 -53.28
N VAL A 8 -43.96 -27.08 -52.30
CA VAL A 8 -42.81 -26.18 -52.21
C VAL A 8 -41.85 -26.80 -51.18
N ALA A 9 -40.62 -27.07 -51.58
CA ALA A 9 -39.55 -27.51 -50.69
C ALA A 9 -38.60 -26.34 -50.40
N THR A 10 -38.53 -25.93 -49.14
CA THR A 10 -37.64 -24.88 -48.63
C THR A 10 -36.34 -25.53 -48.13
N ALA A 11 -35.20 -25.13 -48.71
CA ALA A 11 -33.87 -25.49 -48.21
C ALA A 11 -33.40 -24.45 -47.19
N MET A 12 -33.08 -24.89 -45.96
CA MET A 12 -32.42 -24.05 -44.95
C MET A 12 -30.91 -24.36 -44.94
N VAL A 13 -30.10 -23.33 -45.16
CA VAL A 13 -28.64 -23.35 -44.96
C VAL A 13 -28.35 -22.83 -43.56
N THR A 14 -27.75 -23.65 -42.70
CA THR A 14 -27.26 -23.24 -41.37
C THR A 14 -25.77 -22.88 -41.45
N ALA A 15 -25.44 -21.61 -41.25
CA ALA A 15 -24.07 -21.16 -41.08
C ALA A 15 -23.64 -21.32 -39.61
N ALA A 16 -22.64 -22.16 -39.34
CA ALA A 16 -22.06 -22.31 -38.01
C ALA A 16 -21.03 -21.20 -37.77
N LEU A 17 -21.32 -20.30 -36.82
CA LEU A 17 -20.31 -19.36 -36.30
C LEU A 17 -19.38 -20.11 -35.35
N LEU A 18 -18.11 -20.22 -35.72
CA LEU A 18 -17.02 -20.61 -34.82
C LEU A 18 -16.67 -19.42 -33.92
N LEU A 19 -17.18 -19.42 -32.70
CA LEU A 19 -16.70 -18.53 -31.64
C LEU A 19 -15.34 -19.03 -31.16
N THR A 20 -14.26 -18.35 -31.54
CA THR A 20 -12.94 -18.57 -30.94
C THR A 20 -12.96 -17.95 -29.54
N SER A 21 -13.04 -18.78 -28.50
CA SER A 21 -12.85 -18.33 -27.12
C SER A 21 -11.41 -17.84 -26.95
N ALA A 22 -11.24 -16.56 -26.62
CA ALA A 22 -9.96 -16.09 -26.12
C ALA A 22 -9.63 -16.85 -24.82
N PRO A 23 -8.37 -17.26 -24.61
CA PRO A 23 -8.00 -17.96 -23.39
C PRO A 23 -8.25 -17.03 -22.21
N ALA A 24 -8.99 -17.51 -21.21
CA ALA A 24 -9.14 -16.81 -19.95
C ALA A 24 -7.75 -16.71 -19.30
N GLN A 25 -7.18 -15.50 -19.26
CA GLN A 25 -5.98 -15.24 -18.48
C GLN A 25 -6.38 -15.31 -17.00
N ALA A 26 -6.07 -16.44 -16.37
CA ALA A 26 -6.22 -16.58 -14.92
C ALA A 26 -5.41 -15.47 -14.24
N ALA A 27 -6.05 -14.69 -13.36
CA ALA A 27 -5.36 -13.69 -12.55
C ALA A 27 -4.23 -14.38 -11.77
N THR A 28 -3.02 -13.81 -11.81
CA THR A 28 -1.94 -14.30 -10.95
C THR A 28 -2.34 -14.03 -9.50
N PRO A 29 -2.27 -15.02 -8.59
CA PRO A 29 -2.66 -14.79 -7.20
C PRO A 29 -1.86 -13.64 -6.60
N ASP A 30 -2.53 -12.78 -5.83
CA ASP A 30 -1.88 -11.68 -5.10
C ASP A 30 -0.62 -12.20 -4.38
N ARG A 31 0.50 -11.54 -4.63
CA ARG A 31 1.76 -11.80 -3.92
C ARG A 31 1.96 -10.67 -2.93
N TRP A 32 2.17 -11.00 -1.66
CA TRP A 32 2.29 -9.97 -0.63
C TRP A 32 3.06 -10.47 0.58
N GLY A 33 3.57 -9.52 1.34
CA GLY A 33 4.33 -9.74 2.57
C GLY A 33 4.35 -8.52 3.45
N PHE A 34 4.43 -8.72 4.75
CA PHE A 34 4.81 -7.68 5.69
C PHE A 34 5.79 -8.22 6.73
N ALA A 35 6.59 -7.33 7.30
CA ALA A 35 7.50 -7.63 8.39
C ALA A 35 7.74 -6.40 9.27
N TYR A 36 8.20 -6.64 10.50
CA TYR A 36 8.75 -5.63 11.40
C TYR A 36 10.25 -5.86 11.57
N VAL A 37 11.06 -4.82 11.36
CA VAL A 37 12.48 -4.83 11.68
C VAL A 37 12.66 -4.23 13.06
N LYS A 38 12.81 -5.09 14.07
CA LYS A 38 13.05 -4.67 15.46
C LYS A 38 14.47 -4.20 15.70
N ASP A 39 15.44 -4.94 15.17
CA ASP A 39 16.86 -4.66 15.31
C ASP A 39 17.47 -4.31 13.94
N PRO A 40 17.55 -3.01 13.61
CA PRO A 40 18.12 -2.54 12.35
C PRO A 40 19.66 -2.60 12.32
N THR A 41 20.32 -3.13 13.36
CA THR A 41 21.79 -3.15 13.47
C THR A 41 22.45 -4.46 13.02
N VAL A 42 21.65 -5.50 12.78
CA VAL A 42 22.12 -6.86 12.46
C VAL A 42 22.83 -6.90 11.10
N THR A 43 24.11 -7.27 11.06
CA THR A 43 24.96 -7.28 9.83
C THR A 43 25.07 -8.64 9.14
N VAL A 44 24.29 -9.62 9.58
CA VAL A 44 24.14 -10.94 8.95
C VAL A 44 22.67 -11.19 8.67
N TRP A 45 22.35 -11.97 7.63
CA TRP A 45 20.97 -12.35 7.37
C TRP A 45 20.39 -13.07 8.59
N ASN A 46 19.32 -12.51 9.14
CA ASN A 46 18.65 -13.05 10.31
C ASN A 46 17.14 -12.99 10.15
N THR A 47 16.47 -13.96 10.73
CA THR A 47 15.01 -14.04 10.72
C THR A 47 14.41 -12.89 11.52
N LEU A 48 13.49 -12.18 10.87
CA LEU A 48 12.75 -11.09 11.51
C LEU A 48 11.74 -11.66 12.52
N PRO A 49 11.28 -10.87 13.52
CA PRO A 49 10.34 -11.33 14.55
C PRO A 49 9.11 -12.04 13.96
N THR A 50 8.99 -13.35 14.20
CA THR A 50 7.98 -14.22 13.56
C THR A 50 6.54 -13.88 13.93
N THR A 51 6.32 -13.17 15.02
CA THR A 51 5.00 -12.66 15.45
C THR A 51 4.55 -11.41 14.70
N TYR A 52 5.45 -10.78 13.94
CA TYR A 52 5.21 -9.52 13.22
C TYR A 52 5.61 -9.61 11.75
N GLN A 53 5.49 -10.81 11.18
CA GLN A 53 5.68 -11.02 9.76
C GLN A 53 4.74 -12.11 9.23
N TRP A 54 4.29 -11.92 8.00
CA TRP A 54 3.55 -12.93 7.26
C TRP A 54 3.50 -12.56 5.78
N GLY A 55 3.14 -13.51 4.93
CA GLY A 55 2.81 -13.23 3.55
C GLY A 55 2.32 -14.44 2.78
N SER A 56 2.01 -14.21 1.51
CA SER A 56 1.49 -15.23 0.59
C SER A 56 2.46 -16.40 0.39
N TRP A 57 3.75 -16.24 0.71
CA TRP A 57 4.71 -17.33 0.64
C TRP A 57 4.38 -18.49 1.56
N LYS A 58 3.67 -18.25 2.67
CA LYS A 58 3.30 -19.31 3.62
C LYS A 58 2.42 -20.38 3.00
N THR A 59 1.76 -20.10 1.87
CA THR A 59 1.00 -21.09 1.09
C THR A 59 1.90 -22.11 0.37
N PHE A 60 3.09 -21.70 -0.08
CA PHE A 60 3.98 -22.55 -0.89
C PHE A 60 5.26 -22.96 -0.13
N ALA A 61 5.65 -22.18 0.87
CA ALA A 61 6.82 -22.38 1.72
C ALA A 61 6.46 -22.08 3.19
N PRO A 62 5.67 -22.94 3.86
CA PRO A 62 5.14 -22.66 5.21
C PRO A 62 6.22 -22.50 6.29
N ALA A 63 7.37 -23.18 6.12
CA ALA A 63 8.52 -23.08 7.01
C ALA A 63 9.38 -21.82 6.78
N ALA A 64 9.22 -21.13 5.65
CA ALA A 64 10.04 -19.97 5.32
C ALA A 64 9.61 -18.73 6.10
N TRP A 65 10.59 -17.89 6.41
CA TRP A 65 10.42 -16.61 7.10
C TRP A 65 11.09 -15.50 6.31
N ALA A 66 10.58 -14.28 6.47
CA ALA A 66 11.27 -13.08 6.04
C ALA A 66 12.51 -12.86 6.92
N ASP A 67 13.61 -12.51 6.26
CA ASP A 67 14.89 -12.22 6.89
C ASP A 67 15.30 -10.78 6.59
N GLY A 68 16.24 -10.28 7.38
CA GLY A 68 16.77 -8.93 7.30
C GLY A 68 18.29 -8.87 7.43
N ILE A 69 18.89 -7.84 6.83
CA ILE A 69 20.32 -7.53 6.99
C ILE A 69 20.58 -6.03 6.84
N LYS A 70 21.41 -5.48 7.73
CA LYS A 70 21.98 -4.14 7.63
C LYS A 70 23.10 -4.14 6.60
N VAL A 71 23.06 -3.18 5.67
CA VAL A 71 24.08 -3.02 4.62
C VAL A 71 24.86 -1.70 4.72
N ALA A 72 24.31 -0.70 5.40
CA ALA A 72 24.98 0.55 5.76
C ALA A 72 24.25 1.19 6.96
N THR A 73 24.79 2.26 7.54
CA THR A 73 24.07 3.02 8.58
C THR A 73 22.73 3.51 8.04
N GLY A 74 21.66 3.16 8.75
CA GLY A 74 20.28 3.43 8.36
C GLY A 74 19.78 2.65 7.16
N ARG A 75 20.59 1.78 6.54
CA ARG A 75 20.21 1.02 5.35
C ARG A 75 20.06 -0.46 5.64
N TYR A 76 18.90 -1.00 5.31
CA TYR A 76 18.51 -2.36 5.66
C TYR A 76 17.81 -3.03 4.49
N LEU A 77 18.19 -4.27 4.18
CA LEU A 77 17.50 -5.10 3.21
C LEU A 77 16.54 -6.02 3.94
N VAL A 78 15.31 -6.12 3.45
CA VAL A 78 14.31 -7.08 3.90
C VAL A 78 14.01 -8.03 2.75
N ARG A 79 14.16 -9.33 2.99
CA ARG A 79 13.89 -10.38 2.02
C ARG A 79 12.60 -11.09 2.38
N PHE A 80 11.61 -11.00 1.50
CA PHE A 80 10.39 -11.80 1.57
C PHE A 80 10.55 -13.04 0.68
N PRO A 81 10.47 -14.25 1.25
CA PRO A 81 10.77 -15.45 0.50
C PRO A 81 9.68 -15.78 -0.53
N GLN A 82 10.03 -16.35 -1.67
CA GLN A 82 9.09 -16.99 -2.63
C GLN A 82 7.94 -16.11 -3.16
N ILE A 83 8.01 -14.78 -3.03
CA ILE A 83 6.99 -13.86 -3.56
C ILE A 83 7.49 -12.99 -4.73
N GLY A 84 8.74 -13.16 -5.15
CA GLY A 84 9.29 -12.45 -6.30
C GLY A 84 8.58 -12.85 -7.60
N VAL A 85 8.30 -11.86 -8.45
CA VAL A 85 7.67 -12.05 -9.77
C VAL A 85 8.50 -11.35 -10.83
N ALA A 86 8.99 -12.07 -11.83
CA ALA A 86 9.88 -11.49 -12.85
C ALA A 86 9.19 -10.54 -13.83
N SER A 87 7.89 -10.76 -14.09
CA SER A 87 7.12 -10.01 -15.08
C SER A 87 6.37 -8.79 -14.52
N ALA A 88 6.41 -8.58 -13.21
CA ALA A 88 5.68 -7.50 -12.55
C ALA A 88 6.45 -7.04 -11.31
N ARG A 89 6.37 -5.76 -10.98
CA ARG A 89 6.94 -5.28 -9.71
C ARG A 89 5.76 -4.96 -8.78
N GLY A 90 5.85 -5.36 -7.52
CA GLY A 90 4.91 -4.86 -6.52
C GLY A 90 5.24 -3.43 -6.13
N ILE A 91 4.60 -2.93 -5.08
CA ILE A 91 4.99 -1.70 -4.42
C ILE A 91 5.27 -1.96 -2.93
N PRO A 92 6.33 -1.36 -2.36
CA PRO A 92 6.57 -1.42 -0.93
C PRO A 92 6.00 -0.20 -0.19
N HIS A 93 5.45 -0.40 0.99
CA HIS A 93 5.24 0.70 1.95
C HIS A 93 6.08 0.48 3.19
N VAL A 94 6.60 1.58 3.74
CA VAL A 94 7.48 1.58 4.91
C VAL A 94 7.00 2.62 5.90
N THR A 95 7.04 2.29 7.19
CA THR A 95 6.79 3.22 8.29
C THR A 95 7.87 3.08 9.35
N ALA A 96 8.50 4.18 9.77
CA ALA A 96 9.42 4.16 10.90
C ALA A 96 8.67 3.92 12.22
N VAL A 97 9.30 3.17 13.13
CA VAL A 97 8.86 2.95 14.51
C VAL A 97 9.84 3.66 15.42
N ALA A 98 9.55 4.92 15.73
CA ALA A 98 10.40 5.79 16.52
C ALA A 98 9.63 6.98 17.13
N ALA A 99 9.90 7.28 18.40
CA ALA A 99 9.29 8.41 19.12
C ALA A 99 10.04 9.75 18.93
N ASP A 100 11.18 9.77 18.23
CA ASP A 100 12.09 10.92 18.13
C ASP A 100 12.27 11.46 16.70
N GLY A 101 11.26 11.27 15.86
CA GLY A 101 11.20 11.88 14.53
C GLY A 101 12.07 11.20 13.49
N ARG A 102 12.58 9.98 13.72
CA ARG A 102 13.18 9.20 12.63
C ARG A 102 12.11 8.80 11.61
N PHE A 103 12.52 8.73 10.35
CA PHE A 103 11.65 8.33 9.23
C PHE A 103 12.40 7.38 8.30
N CYS A 104 11.66 6.63 7.48
CA CYS A 104 12.22 5.69 6.53
C CYS A 104 11.56 5.87 5.16
N GLU A 105 12.32 5.54 4.12
CA GLU A 105 11.89 5.51 2.73
C GLU A 105 12.36 4.22 2.06
N ALA A 106 11.77 3.87 0.92
CA ALA A 106 12.29 2.82 0.08
C ALA A 106 13.44 3.37 -0.79
N VAL A 107 14.52 2.61 -0.93
CA VAL A 107 15.59 2.92 -1.88
C VAL A 107 15.25 2.31 -3.24
N ARG A 108 14.90 1.02 -3.22
CA ARG A 108 14.53 0.20 -4.37
C ARG A 108 13.92 -1.12 -3.89
N TRP A 109 13.37 -1.87 -4.81
CA TRP A 109 13.01 -3.27 -4.61
C TRP A 109 13.21 -4.04 -5.90
N ASN A 110 13.57 -5.30 -5.75
CA ASN A 110 13.83 -6.20 -6.86
C ASN A 110 13.75 -7.64 -6.41
N ILE A 111 13.47 -8.51 -7.37
CA ILE A 111 13.59 -9.94 -7.18
C ILE A 111 15.06 -10.33 -6.94
N SER A 112 15.27 -11.38 -6.15
CA SER A 112 16.54 -12.07 -5.98
C SER A 112 16.28 -13.57 -6.02
N GLY A 113 16.49 -14.19 -7.19
CA GLY A 113 15.99 -15.53 -7.43
C GLY A 113 14.47 -15.56 -7.39
N VAL A 114 13.90 -16.28 -6.43
CA VAL A 114 12.44 -16.40 -6.21
C VAL A 114 11.91 -15.48 -5.11
N ASP A 115 12.80 -14.76 -4.43
CA ASP A 115 12.47 -13.88 -3.32
C ASP A 115 12.27 -12.45 -3.80
N GLU A 116 11.51 -11.66 -3.06
CA GLU A 116 11.42 -10.22 -3.23
C GLU A 116 12.28 -9.54 -2.16
N VAL A 117 13.16 -8.61 -2.57
CA VAL A 117 14.02 -7.87 -1.65
C VAL A 117 13.66 -6.38 -1.70
N VAL A 118 13.29 -5.83 -0.54
CA VAL A 118 13.02 -4.41 -0.34
C VAL A 118 14.22 -3.78 0.36
N ASP A 119 14.77 -2.74 -0.25
CA ASP A 119 15.89 -1.96 0.25
C ASP A 119 15.35 -0.68 0.89
N VAL A 120 15.58 -0.51 2.19
CA VAL A 120 15.03 0.57 3.00
C VAL A 120 16.16 1.43 3.55
N GLN A 121 15.97 2.74 3.51
CA GLN A 121 16.87 3.70 4.13
C GLN A 121 16.09 4.55 5.15
N CYS A 122 16.63 4.65 6.35
CA CYS A 122 16.09 5.43 7.45
C CYS A 122 17.05 6.55 7.86
N PHE A 123 16.46 7.61 8.40
CA PHE A 123 17.13 8.86 8.72
C PHE A 123 16.61 9.47 10.02
N LYS A 124 17.46 10.28 10.65
CA LYS A 124 17.07 11.28 11.66
C LYS A 124 16.32 12.45 11.00
N PRO A 125 15.62 13.28 11.78
CA PRO A 125 15.22 14.61 11.32
C PRO A 125 16.41 15.33 10.65
N GLY A 126 16.15 16.01 9.52
CA GLY A 126 17.19 16.63 8.71
C GLY A 126 17.86 15.71 7.66
N GLY A 127 17.56 14.41 7.64
CA GLY A 127 17.99 13.51 6.56
C GLY A 127 19.37 12.84 6.77
N VAL A 128 19.89 12.81 7.99
CA VAL A 128 21.12 12.07 8.31
C VAL A 128 20.80 10.59 8.50
N PRO A 129 21.47 9.64 7.82
CA PRO A 129 21.21 8.21 7.96
C PRO A 129 21.26 7.72 9.41
N ALA A 130 20.30 6.88 9.80
CA ALA A 130 20.29 6.27 11.14
C ALA A 130 19.55 4.94 11.17
N ASP A 131 20.14 3.97 11.86
CA ASP A 131 19.51 2.69 12.13
C ASP A 131 18.23 2.94 12.95
N THR A 132 17.09 2.54 12.38
CA THR A 132 15.76 2.84 12.94
C THR A 132 14.91 1.58 12.82
N PRO A 133 14.20 1.14 13.87
CA PRO A 133 13.18 0.10 13.72
C PRO A 133 12.07 0.57 12.75
N PHE A 134 11.55 -0.33 11.93
CA PHE A 134 10.54 0.04 10.94
C PHE A 134 9.63 -1.14 10.58
N THR A 135 8.44 -0.84 10.10
CA THR A 135 7.54 -1.82 9.48
C THR A 135 7.64 -1.66 7.97
N VAL A 136 7.55 -2.78 7.26
CA VAL A 136 7.56 -2.83 5.81
C VAL A 136 6.50 -3.79 5.33
N LEU A 137 5.81 -3.43 4.25
CA LEU A 137 5.01 -4.34 3.46
C LEU A 137 5.43 -4.25 2.00
N TRP A 138 5.18 -5.32 1.26
CA TRP A 138 5.22 -5.34 -0.20
C TRP A 138 3.97 -6.04 -0.72
N THR A 139 3.41 -5.51 -1.80
CA THR A 139 2.21 -6.08 -2.42
C THR A 139 2.26 -5.97 -3.93
N LEU A 140 1.80 -7.03 -4.58
CA LEU A 140 1.50 -7.13 -5.98
C LEU A 140 0.12 -7.76 -6.11
N SER A 141 -0.83 -6.97 -6.63
CA SER A 141 -2.18 -7.43 -6.95
C SER A 141 -2.33 -7.61 -8.46
N SER A 142 -3.24 -8.49 -8.88
CA SER A 142 -3.55 -8.68 -10.31
C SER A 142 -5.03 -8.99 -10.57
N GLY A 143 -5.43 -8.90 -11.84
CA GLY A 143 -6.80 -9.18 -12.27
C GLY A 143 -7.77 -8.03 -12.02
N VAL A 144 -9.04 -8.26 -12.36
CA VAL A 144 -10.13 -7.32 -12.09
C VAL A 144 -10.97 -7.92 -10.96
N VAL A 145 -11.18 -7.13 -9.91
CA VAL A 145 -11.97 -7.47 -8.73
C VAL A 145 -13.16 -6.51 -8.66
N PRO A 146 -14.36 -6.92 -8.18
CA PRO A 146 -15.48 -6.01 -8.04
C PRO A 146 -15.13 -4.69 -7.33
N ALA A 147 -15.84 -3.61 -7.66
CA ALA A 147 -15.60 -2.29 -7.05
C ALA A 147 -15.88 -2.28 -5.52
N ALA A 148 -16.67 -3.23 -5.03
CA ALA A 148 -16.70 -3.57 -3.62
C ALA A 148 -15.35 -4.23 -3.27
N ASN A 149 -14.54 -3.58 -2.43
CA ASN A 149 -13.15 -3.95 -2.09
C ASN A 149 -12.09 -3.43 -3.07
N ALA A 150 -12.29 -2.23 -3.61
CA ALA A 150 -11.40 -1.63 -4.60
C ALA A 150 -9.98 -1.40 -4.07
N TYR A 151 -9.01 -1.58 -4.96
CA TYR A 151 -7.60 -1.28 -4.73
C TYR A 151 -6.95 -0.76 -5.99
N ALA A 152 -6.03 0.19 -5.84
CA ALA A 152 -5.13 0.57 -6.92
C ALA A 152 -3.76 0.93 -6.37
N SER A 153 -2.74 0.81 -7.21
CA SER A 153 -1.38 1.19 -6.90
C SER A 153 -0.67 1.79 -8.09
N VAL A 154 0.34 2.59 -7.82
CA VAL A 154 1.22 3.17 -8.84
C VAL A 154 2.63 3.35 -8.29
N GLN A 155 3.60 3.08 -9.14
CA GLN A 155 4.98 3.53 -8.95
C GLN A 155 5.25 4.68 -9.92
N VAL A 156 5.79 5.76 -9.38
CA VAL A 156 6.06 7.00 -10.11
C VAL A 156 7.54 7.32 -10.00
N THR A 157 8.17 7.55 -11.15
CA THR A 157 9.53 8.12 -11.23
C THR A 157 9.46 9.64 -11.21
N SER A 158 10.55 10.29 -10.84
CA SER A 158 10.69 11.74 -10.99
C SER A 158 11.00 12.11 -12.46
N PRO A 159 10.30 13.05 -13.09
CA PRO A 159 9.36 14.02 -12.52
C PRO A 159 7.87 13.65 -12.70
N GLY A 160 7.50 12.39 -12.88
CA GLY A 160 6.08 11.97 -12.88
C GLY A 160 5.72 10.81 -13.81
N ALA A 161 6.68 10.07 -14.36
CA ALA A 161 6.38 8.97 -15.27
C ALA A 161 5.97 7.71 -14.49
N ILE A 162 4.89 7.07 -14.94
CA ILE A 162 4.42 5.80 -14.36
C ILE A 162 5.35 4.67 -14.81
N VAL A 163 5.99 4.00 -13.85
CA VAL A 163 6.77 2.78 -14.10
C VAL A 163 5.85 1.59 -14.21
N GLN A 164 4.84 1.56 -13.33
CA GLN A 164 3.84 0.52 -13.28
C GLN A 164 2.62 0.97 -12.48
N GLN A 165 1.51 0.31 -12.73
CA GLN A 165 0.25 0.57 -12.08
C GLN A 165 -0.60 -0.67 -12.04
N TYR A 166 -1.51 -0.69 -11.08
CA TYR A 166 -2.58 -1.66 -10.99
C TYR A 166 -3.85 -0.97 -10.52
N ASN A 167 -4.99 -1.41 -11.04
CA ASN A 167 -6.30 -0.94 -10.60
C ASN A 167 -7.29 -2.10 -10.68
N SER A 168 -7.84 -2.48 -9.55
CA SER A 168 -8.73 -3.63 -9.44
C SER A 168 -10.03 -3.46 -10.24
N THR A 169 -10.40 -2.23 -10.61
CA THR A 169 -11.59 -1.96 -11.43
C THR A 169 -11.34 -2.03 -12.94
N GLY A 170 -10.08 -2.24 -13.36
CA GLY A 170 -9.66 -2.17 -14.75
C GLY A 170 -9.52 -0.75 -15.30
N GLY A 171 -9.88 0.28 -14.53
CA GLY A 171 -9.69 1.68 -14.91
C GLY A 171 -8.21 2.11 -14.89
N PRO A 172 -7.82 3.14 -15.65
CA PRO A 172 -6.45 3.63 -15.63
C PRO A 172 -6.09 4.30 -14.29
N VAL A 173 -4.82 4.23 -13.91
CA VAL A 173 -4.22 5.21 -13.00
C VAL A 173 -3.52 6.25 -13.88
N THR A 174 -3.60 7.52 -13.50
CA THR A 174 -2.93 8.61 -14.23
C THR A 174 -2.17 9.48 -13.26
N VAL A 175 -1.05 10.05 -13.71
CA VAL A 175 -0.18 10.90 -12.91
C VAL A 175 0.14 12.15 -13.71
N ALA A 176 -0.04 13.32 -13.08
CA ALA A 176 0.31 14.60 -13.65
C ALA A 176 1.15 15.41 -12.64
N PRO A 177 2.44 15.67 -12.91
CA PRO A 177 3.21 16.62 -12.10
C PRO A 177 2.64 18.02 -12.24
N SER A 178 2.43 18.70 -11.11
CA SER A 178 1.76 20.01 -11.06
C SER A 178 2.75 21.14 -10.73
N SER A 179 3.74 20.86 -9.89
CA SER A 179 4.88 21.72 -9.58
C SER A 179 5.98 20.83 -8.94
N PRO A 180 7.21 21.33 -8.69
CA PRO A 180 8.26 20.51 -8.09
C PRO A 180 7.79 19.85 -6.79
N GLY A 181 7.93 18.53 -6.70
CA GLY A 181 7.49 17.73 -5.56
C GLY A 181 5.99 17.55 -5.41
N TYR A 182 5.16 18.04 -6.34
CA TYR A 182 3.70 17.91 -6.31
C TYR A 182 3.17 17.11 -7.50
N TYR A 183 2.45 16.04 -7.21
CA TYR A 183 1.91 15.11 -8.21
C TYR A 183 0.43 14.87 -8.00
N THR A 184 -0.36 15.03 -9.05
CA THR A 184 -1.77 14.65 -9.06
C THR A 184 -1.89 13.23 -9.56
N VAL A 185 -2.27 12.30 -8.68
CA VAL A 185 -2.50 10.87 -8.97
C VAL A 185 -3.99 10.61 -8.99
N ARG A 186 -4.54 10.18 -10.13
CA ARG A 186 -5.96 9.81 -10.24
C ARG A 186 -6.10 8.30 -10.41
N PHE A 187 -6.79 7.68 -9.45
CA PHE A 187 -7.23 6.30 -9.48
C PHE A 187 -8.67 6.25 -9.99
N THR A 188 -8.87 5.78 -11.23
CA THR A 188 -10.19 5.78 -11.88
C THR A 188 -11.07 4.66 -11.33
N GLY A 189 -12.33 4.96 -11.02
CA GLY A 189 -13.35 3.96 -10.68
C GLY A 189 -13.23 3.31 -9.30
N VAL A 190 -12.14 3.54 -8.55
CA VAL A 190 -11.90 2.88 -7.27
C VAL A 190 -12.66 3.49 -6.10
N GLY A 191 -13.22 4.69 -6.24
CA GLY A 191 -14.01 5.43 -5.25
C GLY A 191 -15.44 4.92 -5.10
N GLY A 192 -16.11 5.38 -4.04
CA GLY A 192 -17.53 5.10 -3.80
C GLY A 192 -18.32 6.26 -4.37
N ALA A 193 -19.42 5.99 -5.08
CA ALA A 193 -20.17 7.04 -5.76
C ALA A 193 -20.59 8.16 -4.78
N GLY A 194 -19.95 9.33 -4.90
CA GLY A 194 -20.23 10.50 -4.06
C GLY A 194 -19.85 10.38 -2.59
N VAL A 195 -19.08 9.35 -2.19
CA VAL A 195 -18.68 9.15 -0.80
C VAL A 195 -17.16 9.13 -0.66
N GLN A 196 -16.65 9.99 0.20
CA GLN A 196 -15.28 9.96 0.68
C GLN A 196 -15.03 8.68 1.49
N ALA A 197 -14.29 7.75 0.90
CA ALA A 197 -14.10 6.41 1.43
C ALA A 197 -12.72 5.86 1.09
N GLY A 198 -12.30 4.88 1.90
CA GLY A 198 -11.01 4.21 1.74
C GLY A 198 -9.87 4.93 2.44
N ASP A 199 -8.66 4.57 2.05
CA ASP A 199 -7.41 5.06 2.61
C ASP A 199 -6.31 5.06 1.53
N ILE A 200 -5.32 5.94 1.69
CA ILE A 200 -4.18 6.08 0.79
C ILE A 200 -2.88 5.98 1.57
N GLN A 201 -1.98 5.15 1.04
CA GLN A 201 -0.61 5.04 1.55
C GLN A 201 0.38 5.56 0.52
N VAL A 202 1.37 6.31 0.97
CA VAL A 202 2.43 6.88 0.12
C VAL A 202 3.77 6.61 0.78
N THR A 203 4.74 6.16 0.00
CA THR A 203 6.12 5.99 0.46
C THR A 203 7.06 6.62 -0.55
N ALA A 204 7.97 7.45 -0.08
CA ALA A 204 9.03 7.99 -0.92
C ALA A 204 9.93 6.86 -1.44
N VAL A 205 10.37 7.00 -2.67
CA VAL A 205 11.37 6.13 -3.28
C VAL A 205 12.56 7.00 -3.66
N GLN A 206 13.75 6.64 -3.20
CA GLN A 206 14.94 7.39 -3.55
C GLN A 206 16.19 6.50 -3.69
N PRO A 207 16.58 6.14 -4.93
CA PRO A 207 17.76 5.32 -5.16
C PRO A 207 19.08 6.06 -4.90
N ASN A 208 19.08 7.40 -4.86
CA ASN A 208 20.29 8.24 -4.84
C ASN A 208 20.76 8.69 -3.45
N ALA A 209 20.31 8.02 -2.37
CA ALA A 209 20.67 8.27 -0.96
C ALA A 209 20.34 9.66 -0.37
N GLN A 210 19.85 10.61 -1.16
CA GLN A 210 19.37 11.90 -0.66
C GLN A 210 17.96 11.77 -0.08
N ALA A 211 17.82 11.74 1.24
CA ALA A 211 16.53 11.54 1.91
C ALA A 211 15.36 12.33 1.28
N ARG A 212 14.21 11.66 1.10
CA ARG A 212 12.94 12.26 0.70
C ARG A 212 11.82 11.81 1.62
N ARG A 213 10.77 12.64 1.68
CA ARG A 213 9.54 12.34 2.40
C ARG A 213 8.36 12.69 1.51
N CYS A 214 7.63 11.69 1.06
CA CYS A 214 6.44 11.85 0.26
C CYS A 214 5.22 11.47 1.09
N LYS A 215 4.13 12.23 0.94
CA LYS A 215 2.89 12.02 1.68
C LYS A 215 1.68 12.49 0.89
N VAL A 216 0.48 12.21 1.39
CA VAL A 216 -0.76 12.74 0.83
C VAL A 216 -0.93 14.18 1.30
N ALA A 217 -0.83 15.14 0.40
CA ALA A 217 -1.12 16.54 0.73
C ALA A 217 -2.63 16.76 0.84
N ARG A 218 -3.34 16.29 -0.18
CA ARG A 218 -4.79 16.40 -0.32
C ARG A 218 -5.30 15.22 -1.11
N TRP A 219 -6.58 14.89 -0.98
CA TRP A 219 -7.26 14.02 -1.93
C TRP A 219 -8.74 14.38 -2.02
N VAL A 220 -9.33 14.09 -3.17
CA VAL A 220 -10.72 14.43 -3.52
C VAL A 220 -11.35 13.31 -4.33
N TRP A 221 -12.69 13.30 -4.38
CA TRP A 221 -13.48 12.36 -5.17
C TRP A 221 -14.25 13.10 -6.25
N SER A 222 -14.34 12.49 -7.43
CA SER A 222 -15.22 12.97 -8.50
C SER A 222 -15.95 11.76 -9.09
N GLY A 223 -17.25 11.65 -8.82
CA GLY A 223 -17.99 10.43 -9.13
C GLY A 223 -17.42 9.24 -8.36
N THR A 224 -16.86 8.27 -9.10
CA THR A 224 -16.17 7.08 -8.56
C THR A 224 -14.64 7.19 -8.64
N ASP A 225 -14.09 8.34 -9.04
CA ASP A 225 -12.65 8.51 -9.11
C ASP A 225 -12.09 9.09 -7.82
N VAL A 226 -10.91 8.62 -7.45
CA VAL A 226 -10.14 9.15 -6.32
C VAL A 226 -8.92 9.88 -6.88
N THR A 227 -8.79 11.16 -6.61
CA THR A 227 -7.63 11.95 -7.02
C THR A 227 -6.85 12.40 -5.79
N ALA A 228 -5.63 11.91 -5.65
CA ALA A 228 -4.71 12.24 -4.57
C ALA A 228 -3.62 13.18 -5.07
N LEU A 229 -3.42 14.27 -4.34
CA LEU A 229 -2.26 15.13 -4.46
C LEU A 229 -1.17 14.60 -3.54
N VAL A 230 -0.08 14.11 -4.13
CA VAL A 230 1.12 13.66 -3.42
C VAL A 230 2.11 14.82 -3.36
N ALA A 231 2.63 15.10 -2.17
CA ALA A 231 3.69 16.08 -1.94
C ALA A 231 4.95 15.40 -1.40
N CYS A 232 6.08 15.70 -2.02
CA CYS A 232 7.41 15.24 -1.63
C CYS A 232 8.25 16.43 -1.14
N TYR A 233 8.91 16.24 0.00
CA TYR A 233 9.66 17.28 0.70
C TYR A 233 11.12 16.89 0.87
N ASN A 234 12.00 17.89 0.81
CA ASN A 234 13.37 17.80 1.26
C ASN A 234 13.41 17.79 2.81
N PRO A 235 13.89 16.71 3.47
CA PRO A 235 13.89 16.61 4.93
C PRO A 235 14.81 17.61 5.63
N LEU A 236 15.79 18.18 4.92
CA LEU A 236 16.71 19.19 5.48
C LEU A 236 16.05 20.58 5.51
N THR A 237 15.43 21.00 4.41
CA THR A 237 14.92 22.37 4.26
C THR A 237 13.41 22.49 4.45
N GLY A 238 12.66 21.39 4.35
CA GLY A 238 11.20 21.39 4.34
C GLY A 238 10.59 21.92 3.05
N ALA A 239 11.40 22.26 2.04
CA ALA A 239 10.93 22.68 0.73
C ALA A 239 10.39 21.49 -0.08
N LEU A 240 9.45 21.76 -0.97
CA LEU A 240 8.99 20.76 -1.93
C LEU A 240 10.11 20.40 -2.89
N MET A 241 10.20 19.13 -3.22
CA MET A 241 11.25 18.61 -4.08
C MET A 241 10.78 17.36 -4.81
N ASP A 242 11.13 17.27 -6.08
CA ASP A 242 10.82 16.10 -6.88
C ASP A 242 11.45 14.83 -6.29
N SER A 243 10.69 13.74 -6.34
CA SER A 243 11.09 12.43 -5.84
C SER A 243 10.34 11.33 -6.58
N GLU A 244 10.93 10.15 -6.65
CA GLU A 244 10.14 8.96 -6.94
C GLU A 244 9.27 8.62 -5.72
N PHE A 245 8.17 7.92 -5.95
CA PHE A 245 7.30 7.43 -4.89
C PHE A 245 6.45 6.25 -5.37
N VAL A 246 5.90 5.54 -4.40
CA VAL A 246 4.78 4.64 -4.64
C VAL A 246 3.56 5.12 -3.87
N ALA A 247 2.39 4.93 -4.47
CA ALA A 247 1.11 5.24 -3.84
C ALA A 247 0.14 4.08 -4.03
N SER A 248 -0.67 3.83 -3.00
CA SER A 248 -1.79 2.89 -3.07
C SER A 248 -3.06 3.50 -2.54
N PHE A 249 -4.19 3.06 -3.07
CA PHE A 249 -5.51 3.27 -2.53
C PHE A 249 -6.14 1.92 -2.19
N HIS A 250 -6.85 1.84 -1.07
CA HIS A 250 -7.68 0.70 -0.71
C HIS A 250 -8.99 1.14 -0.07
N ARG A 251 -10.11 0.49 -0.42
CA ARG A 251 -11.40 0.64 0.27
C ARG A 251 -11.95 -0.74 0.61
N GLN A 252 -12.36 -0.93 1.87
CA GLN A 252 -12.94 -2.20 2.34
C GLN A 252 -12.10 -3.44 1.95
N ARG A 253 -10.78 -3.25 1.86
CA ARG A 253 -9.77 -4.27 1.58
C ARG A 253 -8.54 -3.93 2.42
N ALA A 254 -7.77 -4.92 2.85
CA ALA A 254 -6.44 -4.66 3.40
C ALA A 254 -5.50 -4.05 2.33
N VAL A 255 -4.50 -3.28 2.78
CA VAL A 255 -3.50 -2.69 1.88
C VAL A 255 -2.62 -3.76 1.21
N THR A 256 -2.48 -4.94 1.80
CA THR A 256 -1.60 -6.01 1.32
C THR A 256 -2.22 -6.89 0.25
N ALA A 257 -3.48 -7.31 0.40
CA ALA A 257 -4.18 -8.19 -0.54
C ALA A 257 -5.67 -8.29 -0.21
N ASN A 258 -6.44 -9.02 -1.03
CA ASN A 258 -7.85 -9.33 -0.75
C ASN A 258 -8.03 -10.54 0.20
N VAL A 259 -6.94 -11.00 0.84
CA VAL A 259 -6.90 -12.24 1.61
C VAL A 259 -7.18 -12.02 3.11
N PRO A 260 -6.61 -10.98 3.78
CA PRO A 260 -6.96 -10.71 5.17
C PRO A 260 -8.43 -10.38 5.36
N ALA A 261 -9.13 -11.12 6.22
CA ALA A 261 -10.48 -10.81 6.68
C ALA A 261 -10.48 -9.79 7.84
N TYR A 262 -9.39 -9.68 8.59
CA TYR A 262 -9.24 -8.74 9.71
C TYR A 262 -8.34 -7.58 9.34
N PHE A 263 -8.95 -6.45 9.02
CA PHE A 263 -8.25 -5.22 8.68
C PHE A 263 -9.10 -4.00 8.98
N GLY A 264 -8.46 -2.84 9.04
CA GLY A 264 -9.13 -1.57 9.22
C GLY A 264 -8.24 -0.41 8.84
N TYR A 265 -8.86 0.74 8.60
CA TYR A 265 -8.14 1.97 8.30
C TYR A 265 -8.88 3.17 8.89
N VAL A 266 -8.11 4.22 9.14
CA VAL A 266 -8.55 5.50 9.68
C VAL A 266 -7.72 6.61 9.05
N ALA A 267 -8.40 7.59 8.45
CA ALA A 267 -7.83 8.89 8.19
C ALA A 267 -8.38 9.91 9.22
N ASN A 268 -7.54 10.40 10.13
CA ASN A 268 -7.98 11.27 11.23
C ASN A 268 -8.41 12.68 10.77
N ALA A 269 -8.10 13.03 9.52
CA ALA A 269 -8.49 14.27 8.88
C ALA A 269 -9.98 14.32 8.51
N PHE A 270 -10.67 13.18 8.59
CA PHE A 270 -12.00 13.00 8.02
C PHE A 270 -12.89 12.13 8.90
N THR A 271 -14.18 12.14 8.58
CA THR A 271 -15.20 11.30 9.21
C THR A 271 -15.87 10.40 8.17
N GLY A 272 -16.71 9.46 8.62
CA GLY A 272 -17.46 8.59 7.72
C GLY A 272 -16.62 7.41 7.20
N GLN A 273 -16.66 7.17 5.89
CA GLN A 273 -16.16 5.92 5.29
C GLN A 273 -14.63 5.83 5.14
N THR A 274 -13.89 6.83 5.63
CA THR A 274 -12.44 6.78 5.84
C THR A 274 -12.07 6.19 7.21
N ASN A 275 -13.06 5.79 8.02
CA ASN A 275 -12.89 4.97 9.21
C ASN A 275 -13.65 3.66 9.01
N PHE A 276 -12.93 2.57 8.77
CA PHE A 276 -13.51 1.25 8.51
C PHE A 276 -12.83 0.17 9.33
N ASN A 277 -13.64 -0.74 9.86
CA ASN A 277 -13.23 -1.96 10.54
C ASN A 277 -13.92 -3.14 9.86
N SER A 278 -13.20 -4.20 9.49
CA SER A 278 -13.80 -5.32 8.77
C SER A 278 -14.77 -6.17 9.61
N VAL A 279 -14.67 -6.12 10.93
CA VAL A 279 -15.55 -6.84 11.87
C VAL A 279 -16.82 -6.04 12.14
N TYR A 280 -16.68 -4.73 12.36
CA TYR A 280 -17.77 -3.88 12.86
C TYR A 280 -18.27 -2.81 11.88
N GLY A 281 -17.64 -2.68 10.71
CA GLY A 281 -18.02 -1.72 9.67
C GLY A 281 -17.48 -0.31 9.91
N PHE A 282 -18.18 0.69 9.36
CA PHE A 282 -17.74 2.08 9.37
C PHE A 282 -17.85 2.72 10.76
N GLY A 283 -16.86 3.54 11.13
CA GLY A 283 -16.87 4.32 12.37
C GLY A 283 -16.51 3.54 13.64
N ALA A 284 -16.21 2.24 13.53
CA ALA A 284 -15.96 1.40 14.70
C ALA A 284 -14.57 1.61 15.35
N ASN A 285 -13.59 2.10 14.60
CA ASN A 285 -12.29 2.45 15.19
C ASN A 285 -12.40 3.79 15.93
N SER A 286 -11.69 3.94 17.05
CA SER A 286 -11.69 5.18 17.84
C SER A 286 -10.32 5.81 17.90
N ILE A 287 -10.29 7.14 18.00
CA ILE A 287 -9.06 7.92 18.12
C ILE A 287 -9.11 8.68 19.46
N GLY A 288 -8.11 8.47 20.31
CA GLY A 288 -7.90 9.21 21.55
C GLY A 288 -6.53 9.89 21.52
N GLY A 289 -6.50 11.20 21.27
CA GLY A 289 -5.24 11.89 20.98
C GLY A 289 -4.59 11.34 19.72
N MET A 290 -3.36 10.83 19.83
CA MET A 290 -2.64 10.17 18.73
C MET A 290 -2.72 8.63 18.76
N MET A 291 -3.49 8.07 19.69
CA MET A 291 -3.71 6.62 19.77
C MET A 291 -4.97 6.23 19.02
N ILE A 292 -4.87 5.21 18.18
CA ILE A 292 -5.97 4.58 17.47
C ILE A 292 -6.27 3.23 18.11
N LYS A 293 -7.55 2.94 18.33
CA LYS A 293 -8.03 1.62 18.73
C LYS A 293 -8.73 0.95 17.56
N TYR A 294 -8.23 -0.22 17.18
CA TYR A 294 -8.80 -1.10 16.17
C TYR A 294 -9.39 -2.33 16.89
N PRO A 295 -10.67 -2.28 17.31
CA PRO A 295 -11.29 -3.38 18.05
C PRO A 295 -11.33 -4.66 17.22
N ASP A 296 -10.96 -5.77 17.84
CA ASP A 296 -10.97 -7.14 17.28
C ASP A 296 -10.18 -7.35 15.99
N LEU A 297 -9.23 -6.46 15.68
CA LEU A 297 -8.36 -6.62 14.51
C LEU A 297 -6.99 -7.24 14.84
N HIS A 298 -6.60 -7.34 16.13
CA HIS A 298 -5.36 -7.97 16.54
C HIS A 298 -5.52 -9.49 16.71
N GLN A 299 -5.65 -10.23 15.60
CA GLN A 299 -5.95 -11.66 15.67
C GLN A 299 -4.72 -12.56 15.55
N LYS A 300 -4.02 -12.46 14.42
CA LYS A 300 -2.80 -13.21 14.10
C LYS A 300 -1.84 -12.28 13.39
N GLU A 301 -0.55 -12.62 13.40
CA GLU A 301 0.60 -11.83 12.90
C GLU A 301 0.15 -10.56 12.20
N THR A 302 0.39 -9.43 12.83
CA THR A 302 -0.25 -8.17 12.47
C THR A 302 0.74 -7.20 11.83
N HIS A 303 0.19 -6.15 11.23
CA HIS A 303 0.94 -5.07 10.60
C HIS A 303 0.20 -3.75 10.74
N SER A 304 0.94 -2.66 10.96
CA SER A 304 0.45 -1.29 10.85
C SER A 304 1.34 -0.47 9.92
N GLN A 305 0.69 0.36 9.11
CA GLN A 305 1.31 1.27 8.15
C GLN A 305 0.66 2.65 8.29
N VAL A 306 1.50 3.69 8.24
CA VAL A 306 1.10 5.08 8.46
C VAL A 306 1.63 5.96 7.34
N THR A 307 0.80 6.88 6.87
CA THR A 307 1.20 7.95 5.96
C THR A 307 0.71 9.28 6.54
N ALA A 308 1.57 10.31 6.55
CA ALA A 308 1.16 11.64 6.98
C ALA A 308 0.15 12.28 5.99
N TYR A 309 -0.67 13.21 6.47
CA TYR A 309 -1.65 13.93 5.66
C TYR A 309 -1.53 15.44 5.82
N GLY A 310 -1.71 16.20 4.74
CA GLY A 310 -1.80 17.66 4.74
C GLY A 310 -0.65 18.38 4.02
N ASP A 311 -0.81 19.69 3.82
CA ASP A 311 0.03 20.50 2.92
C ASP A 311 1.33 21.04 3.54
N THR A 312 1.62 20.71 4.80
CA THR A 312 2.87 21.11 5.47
C THR A 312 4.00 20.13 5.16
N SER A 313 5.25 20.44 5.55
CA SER A 313 6.36 19.47 5.49
C SER A 313 6.43 18.52 6.70
N ASN A 314 5.42 18.54 7.58
CA ASN A 314 5.34 17.63 8.73
C ASN A 314 5.18 16.17 8.26
N TYR A 315 5.58 15.23 9.11
CA TYR A 315 5.49 13.80 8.85
C TYR A 315 5.06 13.05 10.09
N CYS A 316 4.65 11.80 9.90
CA CYS A 316 4.18 10.93 10.94
C CYS A 316 4.77 9.53 10.76
N GLY A 317 4.89 8.81 11.86
CA GLY A 317 5.25 7.40 11.90
C GLY A 317 4.59 6.73 13.10
N LEU A 318 5.02 5.51 13.40
CA LEU A 318 4.63 4.82 14.61
C LEU A 318 5.51 5.29 15.76
N GLU A 319 4.92 5.69 16.88
CA GLU A 319 5.70 6.05 18.07
C GLU A 319 6.44 4.83 18.62
N GLN A 320 5.75 3.69 18.60
CA GLN A 320 6.19 2.40 19.11
C GLN A 320 5.45 1.28 18.37
N LEU A 321 5.89 0.03 18.58
CA LEU A 321 5.16 -1.13 18.08
C LEU A 321 3.78 -1.19 18.73
N TRP A 322 2.74 -1.51 17.95
CA TRP A 322 1.38 -1.61 18.46
C TRP A 322 1.24 -2.74 19.48
N SER A 323 0.29 -2.59 20.39
CA SER A 323 -0.02 -3.59 21.42
C SER A 323 -1.40 -4.22 21.21
N ASP A 324 -1.63 -5.33 21.89
CA ASP A 324 -2.91 -6.03 21.95
C ASP A 324 -3.50 -5.91 23.35
N VAL A 325 -4.76 -5.48 23.43
CA VAL A 325 -5.57 -5.51 24.66
C VAL A 325 -6.88 -6.23 24.35
N GLY A 326 -6.90 -7.54 24.58
CA GLY A 326 -8.10 -8.36 24.39
C GLY A 326 -8.60 -8.41 22.94
N GLY A 327 -7.70 -8.53 21.97
CA GLY A 327 -8.01 -8.52 20.53
C GLY A 327 -8.05 -7.12 19.90
N THR A 328 -8.03 -6.07 20.72
CA THR A 328 -7.98 -4.68 20.25
C THR A 328 -6.54 -4.27 19.98
N ALA A 329 -6.24 -3.90 18.73
CA ALA A 329 -4.93 -3.31 18.42
C ALA A 329 -4.89 -1.84 18.87
N LEU A 330 -3.88 -1.48 19.65
CA LEU A 330 -3.58 -0.11 20.04
C LEU A 330 -2.38 0.38 19.24
N VAL A 331 -2.63 1.33 18.33
CA VAL A 331 -1.61 1.92 17.45
C VAL A 331 -1.39 3.37 17.87
N THR A 332 -0.18 3.72 18.30
CA THR A 332 0.15 5.10 18.64
C THR A 332 0.98 5.76 17.55
N ILE A 333 0.49 6.89 17.06
CA ILE A 333 1.11 7.68 16.00
C ILE A 333 1.95 8.80 16.63
N ALA A 334 3.14 9.05 16.11
CA ALA A 334 3.91 10.25 16.44
C ALA A 334 4.09 11.08 15.17
N CYS A 335 3.75 12.37 15.24
CA CYS A 335 3.95 13.32 14.16
C CYS A 335 4.97 14.39 14.57
N PHE A 336 5.72 14.87 13.58
CA PHE A 336 6.85 15.77 13.76
C PHE A 336 6.83 16.86 12.69
N THR A 337 7.24 18.05 13.08
CA THR A 337 7.62 19.12 12.14
C THR A 337 8.82 18.68 11.29
N ASN A 338 9.12 19.37 10.19
CA ASN A 338 10.31 19.06 9.39
C ASN A 338 11.62 19.02 10.20
N ALA A 339 11.73 19.85 11.24
CA ALA A 339 12.88 19.91 12.13
C ALA A 339 12.92 18.76 13.17
N GLY A 340 11.91 17.89 13.22
CA GLY A 340 11.83 16.79 14.17
C GLY A 340 11.17 17.12 15.51
N ALA A 341 10.63 18.34 15.68
CA ALA A 341 9.88 18.67 16.89
C ALA A 341 8.50 18.00 16.87
N PRO A 342 8.04 17.36 17.96
CA PRO A 342 6.71 16.76 18.05
C PRO A 342 5.60 17.76 17.73
N VAL A 343 4.58 17.32 16.99
CA VAL A 343 3.42 18.14 16.64
C VAL A 343 2.19 17.25 16.51
N ALA A 344 1.00 17.78 16.83
CA ALA A 344 -0.25 17.13 16.45
C ALA A 344 -0.52 17.42 14.97
N ASP A 345 -0.62 16.39 14.15
CA ASP A 345 -0.94 16.53 12.73
C ASP A 345 -1.83 15.39 12.24
N ARG A 346 -2.22 15.49 10.97
CA ARG A 346 -3.11 14.56 10.31
C ARG A 346 -2.34 13.39 9.70
N TYR A 347 -2.98 12.23 9.66
CA TYR A 347 -2.43 10.98 9.20
C TYR A 347 -3.51 10.06 8.64
N LEU A 348 -3.05 9.11 7.83
CA LEU A 348 -3.75 7.91 7.37
C LEU A 348 -3.06 6.71 8.01
N SER A 349 -3.84 5.83 8.63
CA SER A 349 -3.33 4.63 9.30
C SER A 349 -4.15 3.42 8.89
N THR A 350 -3.47 2.36 8.52
CA THR A 350 -4.07 1.06 8.19
C THR A 350 -3.49 -0.02 9.08
N PHE A 351 -4.33 -0.98 9.44
CA PHE A 351 -4.01 -2.12 10.29
C PHE A 351 -4.48 -3.40 9.60
N THR A 352 -3.68 -4.45 9.67
CA THR A 352 -3.97 -5.73 9.02
C THR A 352 -3.50 -6.87 9.90
N SER A 353 -4.35 -7.86 10.11
CA SER A 353 -3.98 -9.19 10.60
C SER A 353 -3.80 -10.11 9.40
N ARG A 354 -2.96 -11.15 9.50
CA ARG A 354 -2.75 -12.06 8.37
C ARG A 354 -3.98 -12.89 7.96
N ILE A 355 -4.97 -13.02 8.86
CA ILE A 355 -6.21 -13.79 8.61
C ILE A 355 -7.36 -12.89 8.23
#